data_AF-A0A933BWJ1-F1
#
_entry.id   AF-A0A933BWJ1-F1
#
_cell.length_a   1.000
_cell.length_b   1.000
_cell.length_c   1.000
_cell.angle_alpha   90.00
_cell.angle_beta   90.00
_cell.angle_gamma   90.00
#
_symmetry.space_group_name_H-M   'P 1'
#
loop_
_entity.id
_entity.type
_entity.pdbx_description
1 polymer ?
#
loop_
_entity_poly.entity_id
_entity_poly.type
_entity_poly.pdbx_seq_one_letter_code
_entity_poly.pdbx_strand_id
1 'polypeptide(L)'
;MIQARLEVDGAELIEAARFLRKMARASAGSELLLSYADATLVLEILGTTYSVPASGTWPGVCRVAKRFVGLLAKIPKGRVSLTVMETGHLHVENSTVECLWERAASAKIEMPVNPTLLEVLRVAAEHTPADLAASGLLELVIKADGERKDRMRQAAAALKPFGDATSVLTAWVDQQITD
;
A
#
# COMPACT_ATOMS: atom_id res chain seq x y z
N MET A 1 -11.98 13.33 -4.57
CA MET A 1 -12.50 11.97 -4.30
C MET A 1 -12.04 11.52 -2.91
N ILE A 2 -12.56 10.41 -2.38
CA ILE A 2 -12.09 9.80 -1.13
C ILE A 2 -10.93 8.85 -1.45
N GLN A 3 -9.81 8.97 -0.74
CA GLN A 3 -8.66 8.06 -0.88
C GLN A 3 -8.69 6.90 0.12
N ALA A 4 -9.13 7.16 1.35
CA ALA A 4 -9.20 6.17 2.42
C ALA A 4 -10.31 6.53 3.41
N ARG A 5 -10.88 5.52 4.05
CA ARG A 5 -11.89 5.69 5.10
C ARG A 5 -11.84 4.57 6.13
N LEU A 6 -11.85 4.94 7.41
CA LEU A 6 -12.01 4.02 8.54
C LEU A 6 -13.16 4.45 9.44
N GLU A 7 -13.81 3.47 10.05
CA GLU A 7 -14.73 3.62 11.17
C GLU A 7 -14.10 3.01 12.42
N VAL A 8 -14.12 3.77 13.52
CA VAL A 8 -13.55 3.39 14.82
C VAL A 8 -14.49 3.75 15.95
N ASP A 9 -14.29 3.15 17.12
CA ASP A 9 -14.96 3.61 18.33
C ASP A 9 -14.27 4.88 18.89
N GLY A 10 -15.05 5.93 19.07
CA GLY A 10 -14.57 7.22 19.55
C GLY A 10 -14.07 7.18 20.99
N ALA A 11 -14.58 6.30 21.85
CA ALA A 11 -14.05 6.14 23.20
C ALA A 11 -12.63 5.57 23.17
N GLU A 12 -12.39 4.55 22.34
CA GLU A 12 -11.05 3.97 22.14
C GLU A 12 -10.08 4.99 21.54
N LEU A 13 -10.52 5.77 20.55
CA LEU A 13 -9.69 6.80 19.93
C LEU A 13 -9.34 7.94 20.91
N ILE A 14 -10.27 8.30 21.81
CA ILE A 14 -10.00 9.25 22.91
C ILE A 14 -8.97 8.68 23.89
N GLU A 15 -9.07 7.40 24.23
CA GLU A 15 -8.11 6.73 25.12
C GLU A 15 -6.72 6.69 24.51
N ALA A 16 -6.60 6.30 23.23
CA ALA A 16 -5.37 6.36 22.45
C ALA A 16 -4.77 7.76 22.47
N ALA A 17 -5.59 8.80 22.21
CA ALA A 17 -5.14 10.18 22.20
C ALA A 17 -4.64 10.66 23.58
N ARG A 18 -5.31 10.26 24.67
CA ARG A 18 -4.88 10.56 26.04
C ARG A 18 -3.57 9.86 26.38
N PHE A 19 -3.42 8.60 26.00
CA PHE A 19 -2.20 7.83 26.19
C PHE A 19 -1.02 8.49 25.46
N LEU A 20 -1.18 8.75 24.16
CA LEU A 20 -0.13 9.37 23.34
C LEU A 20 0.25 10.76 23.83
N ARG A 21 -0.70 11.56 24.32
CA ARG A 21 -0.41 12.86 24.95
C ARG A 21 0.48 12.75 26.19
N LYS A 22 0.32 11.69 26.98
CA LYS A 22 1.12 11.46 28.19
C LYS A 22 2.51 10.91 27.87
N MET A 23 2.59 10.00 26.91
CA MET A 23 3.81 9.26 26.61
C MET A 23 4.74 9.98 25.63
N ALA A 24 4.18 10.64 24.61
CA ALA A 24 4.99 11.34 23.62
C ALA A 24 5.45 12.69 24.18
N ARG A 25 6.70 12.76 24.66
CA ARG A 25 7.36 14.01 25.10
C ARG A 25 7.16 15.10 24.03
N ALA A 26 6.88 16.32 24.46
CA ALA A 26 6.67 17.44 23.56
C ALA A 26 7.96 17.77 22.81
N SER A 27 8.05 17.42 21.53
CA SER A 27 8.99 18.04 20.60
C SER A 27 8.20 18.94 19.65
N ALA A 28 8.74 20.11 19.36
CA ALA A 28 8.21 20.92 18.26
C ALA A 28 8.34 20.11 16.95
N GLY A 29 7.31 20.14 16.11
CA GLY A 29 7.32 19.50 14.80
C GLY A 29 7.10 17.99 14.77
N SER A 30 6.75 17.32 15.89
CA SER A 30 6.42 15.88 15.79
C SER A 30 5.15 15.66 14.97
N GLU A 31 5.13 14.56 14.24
CA GLU A 31 3.98 14.08 13.49
C GLU A 31 3.31 12.91 14.20
N LEU A 32 2.02 12.73 13.94
CA LEU A 32 1.25 11.54 14.22
C LEU A 32 1.08 10.78 12.92
N LEU A 33 1.47 9.51 12.93
CA LEU A 33 1.25 8.56 11.85
C LEU A 33 -0.01 7.75 12.17
N LEU A 34 -0.86 7.56 11.16
CA LEU A 34 -2.07 6.77 11.21
C LEU A 34 -2.00 5.71 10.10
N SER A 35 -1.88 4.44 10.49
CA SER A 35 -1.84 3.30 9.56
C SER A 35 -2.88 2.26 9.94
N TYR A 36 -3.19 1.33 9.04
CA TYR A 36 -4.21 0.31 9.28
C TYR A 36 -3.69 -1.06 8.87
N ALA A 37 -3.71 -1.99 9.83
CA ALA A 37 -3.31 -3.37 9.64
C ALA A 37 -4.11 -4.27 10.60
N ASP A 38 -4.39 -5.50 10.17
CA ASP A 38 -5.02 -6.53 11.00
C ASP A 38 -6.30 -6.07 11.74
N ALA A 39 -7.17 -5.36 11.02
CA ALA A 39 -8.41 -4.77 11.55
C ALA A 39 -8.20 -3.77 12.71
N THR A 40 -7.03 -3.13 12.78
CA THR A 40 -6.72 -2.10 13.76
C THR A 40 -6.13 -0.86 13.11
N LEU A 41 -6.58 0.31 13.57
CA LEU A 41 -5.93 1.59 13.31
C LEU A 41 -4.77 1.73 14.31
N VAL A 42 -3.57 1.91 13.79
CA VAL A 42 -2.36 2.14 14.56
C VAL A 42 -2.05 3.64 14.54
N LEU A 43 -1.90 4.20 15.74
CA LEU A 43 -1.49 5.57 15.97
C LEU A 43 -0.06 5.58 16.50
N GLU A 44 0.84 6.28 15.82
CA GLU A 44 2.25 6.35 16.22
C GLU A 44 2.78 7.78 16.32
N ILE A 45 3.47 8.09 17.43
CA ILE A 45 4.19 9.36 17.61
C ILE A 45 5.54 9.08 18.24
N LEU A 46 6.64 9.43 17.56
CA LEU A 46 8.02 9.29 18.07
C LEU A 46 8.29 7.86 18.60
N GLY A 47 7.87 6.83 17.86
CA GLY A 47 8.01 5.42 18.24
C GLY A 47 7.07 4.93 19.35
N THR A 48 6.21 5.79 19.89
CA THR A 48 5.13 5.36 20.80
C THR A 48 3.90 5.01 19.98
N THR A 49 3.48 3.74 20.06
CA THR A 49 2.35 3.20 19.30
C THR A 49 1.14 2.93 20.20
N TYR A 50 -0.06 3.07 19.64
CA TYR A 50 -1.31 2.62 20.25
C TYR A 50 -2.24 2.12 19.16
N SER A 51 -2.84 0.95 19.34
CA SER A 51 -3.74 0.34 18.35
C SER A 51 -5.17 0.36 18.84
N VAL A 52 -6.10 0.68 17.95
CA VAL A 52 -7.55 0.64 18.20
C VAL A 52 -8.25 -0.19 17.15
N PRO A 53 -9.18 -1.09 17.51
CA PRO A 53 -10.11 -1.71 16.58
C PRO A 53 -10.69 -0.73 15.56
N ALA A 54 -10.62 -1.10 14.28
CA ALA A 54 -11.09 -0.27 13.18
C ALA A 54 -11.63 -1.14 12.05
N SER A 55 -12.49 -0.56 11.21
CA SER A 55 -12.99 -1.22 10.00
C SER A 55 -13.02 -0.24 8.84
N GLY A 56 -12.75 -0.72 7.62
CA GLY A 56 -12.77 0.10 6.41
C GLY A 56 -11.55 -0.13 5.53
N THR A 57 -11.25 0.86 4.69
CA THR A 57 -10.21 0.79 3.66
C THR A 57 -9.20 1.91 3.86
N TRP A 58 -7.97 1.55 4.20
CA TRP A 58 -6.91 2.51 4.50
C TRP A 58 -5.56 1.99 3.98
N PRO A 59 -5.35 2.04 2.65
CA PRO A 59 -4.21 1.42 1.98
C PRO A 59 -2.97 2.33 2.05
N GLY A 60 -2.58 2.74 3.26
CA GLY A 60 -1.47 3.66 3.46
C GLY A 60 -1.29 4.20 4.85
N VAL A 61 -0.47 5.24 4.92
CA VAL A 61 -0.11 5.97 6.13
C VAL A 61 -0.52 7.43 5.94
N CYS A 62 -1.34 7.92 6.87
CA CYS A 62 -1.69 9.33 6.96
C CYS A 62 -0.81 10.00 8.01
N ARG A 63 -0.11 11.08 7.63
CA ARG A 63 0.73 11.88 8.52
C ARG A 63 0.03 13.19 8.81
N VAL A 64 -0.13 13.50 10.08
CA VAL A 64 -0.74 14.75 10.55
C VAL A 64 0.10 15.37 11.64
N ALA A 65 0.02 16.70 11.80
CA ALA A 65 0.72 17.37 12.89
C ALA A 65 0.25 16.85 14.26
N LYS A 66 1.19 16.62 15.20
CA LYS A 66 0.88 16.11 16.56
C LYS A 66 -0.21 16.89 17.31
N ARG A 67 -0.41 18.18 17.00
CA ARG A 67 -1.52 18.98 17.55
C ARG A 67 -2.90 18.33 17.33
N PHE A 68 -3.03 17.50 16.31
CA PHE A 68 -4.24 16.74 16.00
C PHE A 68 -4.66 15.77 17.12
N VAL A 69 -3.71 15.25 17.91
CA VAL A 69 -4.03 14.39 19.07
C VAL A 69 -4.91 15.13 20.08
N GLY A 70 -4.75 16.45 20.21
CA GLY A 70 -5.60 17.26 21.06
C GLY A 70 -7.04 17.38 20.57
N LEU A 71 -7.26 17.25 19.26
CA LEU A 71 -8.59 17.23 18.64
C LEU A 71 -9.25 15.85 18.83
N LEU A 72 -8.48 14.77 18.69
CA LEU A 72 -8.96 13.40 18.92
C LEU A 72 -9.52 13.22 20.35
N ALA A 73 -8.94 13.88 21.35
CA ALA A 73 -9.44 13.81 22.73
C ALA A 73 -10.82 14.49 22.94
N LYS A 74 -11.37 15.17 21.92
CA LYS A 74 -12.63 15.94 21.98
C LYS A 74 -13.74 15.40 21.06
N ILE A 75 -13.49 14.30 20.35
CA ILE A 75 -14.49 13.68 19.47
C ILE A 75 -15.66 13.10 20.29
N PRO A 76 -16.83 12.86 19.67
CA PRO A 76 -17.93 12.18 20.35
C PRO A 76 -17.57 10.75 20.76
N LYS A 77 -18.16 10.30 21.87
CA LYS A 77 -18.16 8.88 22.23
C LYS A 77 -19.21 8.19 21.36
N GLY A 78 -18.80 7.22 20.57
CA GLY A 78 -19.64 6.56 19.56
C GLY A 78 -18.83 6.25 18.31
N ARG A 79 -19.48 5.79 17.25
CA ARG A 79 -18.79 5.49 15.99
C ARG A 79 -18.30 6.77 15.34
N VAL A 80 -17.01 6.81 15.00
CA VAL A 80 -16.34 7.96 14.37
C VAL A 80 -15.75 7.54 13.03
N SER A 81 -15.93 8.38 12.01
CA SER A 81 -15.33 8.17 10.69
C SER A 81 -14.08 9.03 10.50
N LEU A 82 -12.98 8.39 10.09
CA LEU A 82 -11.78 9.05 9.60
C LEU A 82 -11.75 8.92 8.08
N THR A 83 -11.67 10.02 7.35
CA THR A 83 -11.70 10.03 5.88
C THR A 83 -10.55 10.86 5.34
N VAL A 84 -9.69 10.26 4.51
CA VAL A 84 -8.62 10.96 3.80
C VAL A 84 -9.10 11.34 2.41
N MET A 85 -8.99 12.63 2.09
CA MET A 85 -9.39 13.22 0.83
C MET A 85 -8.17 13.38 -0.08
N GLU A 86 -8.38 13.25 -1.40
CA GLU A 86 -7.33 13.51 -2.40
C GLU A 86 -6.75 14.92 -2.34
N THR A 87 -7.47 15.86 -1.73
CA THR A 87 -7.02 17.23 -1.52
C THR A 87 -5.94 17.37 -0.44
N GLY A 88 -5.46 16.27 0.15
CA GLY A 88 -4.47 16.30 1.23
C GLY A 88 -5.08 16.69 2.58
N HIS A 89 -6.34 16.31 2.82
CA HIS A 89 -7.05 16.62 4.05
C HIS A 89 -7.59 15.36 4.71
N LEU A 90 -7.42 15.27 6.03
CA LEU A 90 -8.04 14.27 6.88
C LEU A 90 -9.28 14.90 7.54
N HIS A 91 -10.44 14.29 7.31
CA HIS A 91 -11.69 14.63 7.95
C HIS A 91 -11.97 13.62 9.08
N VAL A 92 -12.29 14.14 10.26
CA VAL A 92 -12.74 13.37 11.41
C VAL A 92 -13.95 14.08 12.00
N GLU A 93 -15.13 13.47 11.80
CA GLU A 93 -16.42 14.10 12.11
C GLU A 93 -16.52 15.53 11.52
N ASN A 94 -16.64 16.54 12.38
CA ASN A 94 -16.77 17.95 12.03
C ASN A 94 -15.41 18.70 11.97
N SER A 95 -14.29 17.97 12.05
CA SER A 95 -12.95 18.54 12.03
C SER A 95 -12.22 18.15 10.75
N THR A 96 -11.51 19.11 10.17
CA THR A 96 -10.64 18.90 9.01
C THR A 96 -9.25 19.36 9.35
N VAL A 97 -8.24 18.55 9.02
CA VAL A 97 -6.84 18.92 9.14
C VAL A 97 -6.07 18.58 7.87
N GLU A 98 -5.06 19.38 7.56
CA GLU A 98 -4.10 19.03 6.52
C GLU A 98 -3.36 17.74 6.90
N CYS A 99 -3.17 16.87 5.93
CA CYS A 99 -2.43 15.62 6.09
C CYS A 99 -1.56 15.33 4.86
N LEU A 100 -0.47 14.61 5.08
CA LEU A 100 0.27 13.96 4.00
C LEU A 100 -0.17 12.50 3.93
N TRP A 101 -0.69 12.10 2.77
CA TRP A 101 -1.08 10.72 2.52
C TRP A 101 0.01 10.02 1.71
N GLU A 102 0.57 8.96 2.29
CA GLU A 102 1.52 8.08 1.62
C GLU A 102 0.83 6.73 1.45
N ARG A 103 0.54 6.33 0.20
CA ARG A 103 0.06 4.96 -0.04
C ARG A 103 1.13 4.01 0.45
N ALA A 104 0.72 2.99 1.20
CA ALA A 104 1.63 1.93 1.56
C ALA A 104 2.13 1.33 0.24
N ALA A 105 3.45 1.17 0.12
CA ALA A 105 3.98 0.24 -0.86
C ALA A 105 3.17 -1.05 -0.68
N SER A 106 2.58 -1.56 -1.76
CA SER A 106 1.93 -2.87 -1.73
C SER A 106 2.83 -3.85 -1.01
N ALA A 107 2.22 -4.77 -0.26
CA ALA A 107 2.89 -5.84 0.48
C ALA A 107 4.19 -6.25 -0.21
N LYS A 108 5.29 -6.25 0.56
CA LYS A 108 6.63 -6.60 0.11
C LYS A 108 6.52 -7.82 -0.80
N ILE A 109 6.74 -7.65 -2.10
CA ILE A 109 6.56 -8.74 -3.05
C ILE A 109 7.61 -9.79 -2.71
N GLU A 110 7.15 -10.92 -2.18
CA GLU A 110 8.03 -12.02 -1.82
C GLU A 110 8.46 -12.73 -3.11
N MET A 111 9.76 -12.74 -3.34
CA MET A 111 10.34 -13.40 -4.49
C MET A 111 11.50 -14.29 -4.02
N PRO A 112 11.63 -15.51 -4.56
CA PRO A 112 12.78 -16.35 -4.29
C PRO A 112 14.10 -15.62 -4.59
N VAL A 113 15.19 -15.99 -3.91
CA VAL A 113 16.53 -15.38 -4.13
C VAL A 113 17.02 -15.58 -5.58
N ASN A 114 16.63 -16.69 -6.21
CA ASN A 114 16.94 -17.01 -7.61
C ASN A 114 15.64 -17.35 -8.36
N PRO A 115 14.81 -16.35 -8.69
CA PRO A 115 13.55 -16.59 -9.35
C PRO A 115 13.81 -17.03 -10.80
N THR A 116 13.02 -17.99 -11.26
CA THR A 116 12.97 -18.37 -12.67
C THR A 116 12.35 -17.23 -13.50
N LEU A 117 12.63 -17.23 -14.80
CA LEU A 117 12.05 -16.25 -15.72
C LEU A 117 10.51 -16.21 -15.65
N LEU A 118 9.87 -17.38 -15.53
CA LEU A 118 8.42 -17.49 -15.42
C LEU A 118 7.88 -16.87 -14.13
N GLU A 119 8.54 -17.11 -13.00
CA GLU A 119 8.13 -16.53 -11.70
C GLU A 119 8.23 -15.00 -11.72
N VAL A 120 9.28 -14.43 -12.31
CA VAL A 120 9.40 -12.96 -12.45
C VAL A 120 8.27 -12.39 -13.32
N LEU A 121 7.91 -13.07 -14.40
CA LEU A 121 6.84 -12.64 -15.30
C LEU A 121 5.44 -12.77 -14.65
N ARG A 122 5.21 -13.79 -13.83
CA ARG A 122 3.98 -13.95 -13.03
C ARG A 122 3.81 -12.81 -12.03
N VAL A 123 4.88 -12.53 -11.29
CA VAL A 123 4.91 -11.37 -10.37
C VAL A 123 4.53 -10.08 -11.10
N ALA A 124 5.03 -9.89 -12.32
CA ALA A 124 4.70 -8.73 -13.13
C ALA A 124 3.24 -8.68 -13.60
N ALA A 125 2.60 -9.84 -13.82
CA ALA A 125 1.19 -9.92 -14.21
C ALA A 125 0.24 -9.63 -13.03
N GLU A 126 0.66 -9.97 -11.81
CA GLU A 126 -0.14 -9.82 -10.60
C GLU A 126 -0.05 -8.42 -9.96
N HIS A 127 1.00 -7.66 -10.25
CA HIS A 127 1.31 -6.41 -9.55
C HIS A 127 1.37 -5.22 -10.49
N THR A 128 1.06 -4.03 -9.96
CA THR A 128 1.15 -2.80 -10.75
C THR A 128 2.62 -2.35 -10.90
N PRO A 129 2.95 -1.53 -11.92
CA PRO A 129 4.30 -0.97 -12.03
C PRO A 129 4.76 -0.18 -10.80
N ALA A 130 3.84 0.49 -10.10
CA ALA A 130 4.14 1.23 -8.88
C ALA A 130 4.55 0.29 -7.72
N ASP A 131 3.87 -0.86 -7.61
CA ASP A 131 4.12 -1.89 -6.61
C ASP A 131 5.47 -2.58 -6.83
N LEU A 132 5.79 -2.89 -8.09
CA LEU A 132 7.08 -3.42 -8.51
C LEU A 132 8.22 -2.43 -8.26
N ALA A 133 7.99 -1.14 -8.53
CA ALA A 133 8.98 -0.09 -8.28
C ALA A 133 9.26 0.07 -6.78
N ALA A 134 8.21 0.10 -5.97
CA ALA A 134 8.32 0.21 -4.51
C ALA A 134 9.02 -1.01 -3.89
N SER A 135 8.87 -2.19 -4.51
CA SER A 135 9.56 -3.43 -4.10
C SER A 135 10.96 -3.58 -4.68
N GLY A 136 11.44 -2.64 -5.51
CA GLY A 136 12.74 -2.71 -6.17
C GLY A 136 12.85 -3.79 -7.26
N LEU A 137 11.72 -4.30 -7.75
CA LEU A 137 11.64 -5.40 -8.73
C LEU A 137 11.48 -4.92 -10.18
N LEU A 138 11.19 -3.63 -10.38
CA LEU A 138 10.84 -3.10 -11.70
C LEU A 138 11.90 -3.39 -12.77
N GLU A 139 13.17 -3.14 -12.48
CA GLU A 139 14.27 -3.39 -13.42
C GLU A 139 14.43 -4.88 -13.76
N LEU A 140 14.20 -5.77 -12.76
CA LEU A 140 14.24 -7.21 -12.99
C LEU A 140 13.13 -7.66 -13.93
N VAL A 141 11.91 -7.13 -13.72
CA VAL A 141 10.75 -7.40 -14.57
C VAL A 141 10.95 -6.91 -16.00
N ILE A 142 11.49 -5.70 -16.17
CA ILE A 142 11.80 -5.14 -17.50
C ILE A 142 12.79 -6.05 -18.24
N LYS A 143 13.84 -6.49 -17.55
CA LYS A 143 14.83 -7.41 -18.12
C LYS A 143 14.21 -8.77 -18.48
N ALA A 144 13.36 -9.31 -17.61
CA ALA A 144 12.66 -10.56 -17.85
C ALA A 144 11.73 -10.49 -19.08
N ASP A 145 10.97 -9.41 -19.25
CA ASP A 145 10.11 -9.23 -20.43
C ASP A 145 10.93 -9.09 -21.73
N GLY A 146 12.09 -8.42 -21.66
CA GLY A 146 13.05 -8.40 -22.76
C GLY A 146 13.53 -9.80 -23.14
N GLU A 147 13.96 -10.58 -22.15
CA GLU A 147 14.43 -11.96 -22.36
C GLU A 147 13.32 -12.87 -22.90
N ARG A 148 12.07 -12.71 -22.41
CA ARG A 148 10.89 -13.39 -22.95
C ARG A 148 10.74 -13.15 -24.44
N LYS A 149 10.73 -11.87 -24.86
CA LYS A 149 10.57 -11.46 -26.26
C LYS A 149 11.68 -12.03 -27.14
N ASP A 150 12.92 -12.03 -26.67
CA ASP A 150 14.06 -12.56 -27.43
C ASP A 150 13.98 -14.08 -27.58
N ARG A 151 13.67 -14.81 -26.49
CA ARG A 151 13.48 -16.28 -26.54
C ARG A 151 12.31 -16.67 -27.45
N MET A 152 11.21 -15.92 -27.41
CA MET A 152 10.07 -16.14 -28.30
C MET A 152 10.44 -15.92 -29.77
N ARG A 153 11.21 -14.87 -30.08
CA ARG A 153 11.68 -14.61 -31.45
C ARG A 153 12.57 -15.75 -31.95
N GLN A 154 13.47 -16.26 -31.11
CA GLN A 154 14.33 -17.39 -31.45
C GLN A 154 13.52 -18.68 -31.69
N ALA A 155 12.56 -18.98 -30.82
CA ALA A 155 11.68 -20.13 -30.97
C ALA A 155 10.83 -20.04 -32.25
N ALA A 156 10.23 -18.89 -32.53
CA ALA A 156 9.46 -18.68 -33.75
C ALA A 156 10.33 -18.82 -35.02
N ALA A 157 11.56 -18.31 -34.99
CA ALA A 157 12.50 -18.46 -36.09
C ALA A 157 12.88 -19.93 -36.33
N ALA A 158 13.09 -20.71 -35.27
CA ALA A 158 13.41 -22.14 -35.35
C ALA A 158 12.23 -22.97 -35.90
N LEU A 159 10.99 -22.58 -35.60
CA LEU A 159 9.79 -23.27 -36.08
C LEU A 159 9.34 -22.85 -37.47
N LYS A 160 9.93 -21.78 -38.04
CA LYS A 160 9.58 -21.26 -39.37
C LYS A 160 9.51 -22.30 -40.50
N PRO A 161 10.39 -23.34 -40.57
CA PRO A 161 10.28 -24.39 -41.59
C PRO A 161 8.99 -25.21 -41.51
N PHE A 162 8.32 -25.22 -40.37
CA PHE A 162 7.10 -25.96 -40.10
C PHE A 162 5.83 -25.08 -40.16
N GLY A 163 5.99 -23.76 -40.40
CA GLY A 163 4.90 -22.78 -40.45
C GLY A 163 5.13 -21.58 -39.53
N ASP A 164 4.24 -20.59 -39.61
CA ASP A 164 4.25 -19.46 -38.67
C ASP A 164 3.63 -19.89 -37.33
N ALA A 165 4.49 -20.14 -36.34
CA ALA A 165 4.10 -20.54 -35.00
C ALA A 165 4.03 -19.36 -34.00
N THR A 166 4.22 -18.12 -34.47
CA THR A 166 4.41 -16.95 -33.58
C THR A 166 3.20 -16.70 -32.65
N SER A 167 1.99 -16.77 -33.20
CA SER A 167 0.75 -16.56 -32.45
C SER A 167 0.49 -17.67 -31.43
N VAL A 168 0.75 -18.92 -31.81
CA VAL A 168 0.58 -20.11 -30.96
C VAL A 168 1.56 -20.08 -29.79
N LEU A 169 2.84 -19.75 -30.05
CA LEU A 169 3.86 -19.62 -29.01
C LEU A 169 3.52 -18.50 -28.01
N THR A 170 3.05 -17.36 -28.51
CA THR A 170 2.63 -16.23 -27.67
C THR A 170 1.49 -16.63 -26.75
N ALA A 171 0.42 -17.20 -27.31
CA ALA A 171 -0.73 -17.63 -26.53
C ALA A 171 -0.37 -18.66 -25.45
N TRP A 172 0.51 -19.61 -25.77
CA TRP A 172 0.96 -20.61 -24.81
C TRP A 172 1.79 -20.00 -23.67
N VAL A 173 2.74 -19.10 -23.98
CA VAL A 173 3.56 -18.43 -22.96
C VAL A 173 2.70 -17.54 -22.06
N ASP A 174 1.79 -16.75 -22.63
CA ASP A 174 0.91 -15.87 -21.87
C ASP A 174 -0.02 -16.67 -20.95
N GLN A 175 -0.48 -17.85 -21.39
CA GLN A 175 -1.23 -18.77 -20.53
C GLN A 175 -0.39 -19.21 -19.32
N GLN A 176 0.88 -19.60 -19.50
CA GLN A 176 1.74 -20.02 -18.39
C GLN A 176 2.04 -18.91 -17.38
N ILE A 177 1.98 -17.64 -17.80
CA ILE A 177 2.16 -16.46 -16.95
C ILE A 177 0.89 -16.16 -16.13
N THR A 178 -0.28 -16.59 -16.60
CA THR A 178 -1.56 -16.26 -15.97
C THR A 178 -2.13 -17.42 -15.13
N ASP A 179 -1.75 -18.67 -15.45
CA ASP A 179 -2.05 -19.90 -14.69
C ASP A 179 -1.15 -20.07 -13.46
#